data_AF-A0A314Y3Y6-F1
#
_entry.id   AF-A0A314Y3Y6-F1
#
_cell.length_a   1.000
_cell.length_b   1.000
_cell.length_c   1.000
_cell.angle_alpha   90.00
_cell.angle_beta   90.00
_cell.angle_gamma   90.00
#
_symmetry.space_group_name_H-M   'P 1'
#
loop_
_entity.id
_entity.type
_entity.pdbx_description
1 polymer ?
#
loop_
_entity_poly.entity_id
_entity_poly.type
_entity_poly.pdbx_seq_one_letter_code
_entity_poly.pdbx_strand_id
1 'polypeptide(L)'
;MGRQLTIAILAITVVALLHSTAAQQTHLVGDKFGWLVPPGGAYAYEAWAETQTFAVGDILVFNFTNGDQDVARVTKEAFTACNSTNPITLKTTSPANFTLDTIGDPAPKPSPAPRGPVTYVVGDDFGWIVPPGEFNFTTGEQDVARVTKEAFESCNISNTNATVATTGPAYFKLETVGQYYFIGTKDKRCELGQKLAINLGWIVPASGYAYATWAYGKTFIVGDTLVFNFVNDTQDVAVVTKSAYENCTTNNTTAVYTKSPVRILLNTSGEHFFTSTYYRHCALGQKLAINVTARSTATSPSGSVAPSSPTTSTGGPGSAPAPFSSAPSKIGSGHFTFVLISMAAFFFY
;
A
#
# COMPACT_ATOMS: atom_id res chain seq x y z
N MET A 1 -44.14 -65.88 -33.16
CA MET A 1 -42.74 -65.75 -32.71
C MET A 1 -42.22 -64.44 -33.30
N GLY A 2 -41.68 -63.46 -32.58
CA GLY A 2 -41.45 -63.28 -31.16
C GLY A 2 -41.51 -61.77 -30.84
N ARG A 3 -41.94 -61.48 -29.63
CA ARG A 3 -42.09 -60.19 -28.95
C ARG A 3 -40.73 -59.73 -28.44
N GLN A 4 -40.33 -58.46 -28.61
CA GLN A 4 -39.32 -57.68 -27.84
C GLN A 4 -39.25 -56.25 -28.42
N LEU A 5 -39.04 -55.14 -27.72
CA LEU A 5 -39.10 -54.75 -26.31
C LEU A 5 -38.98 -53.21 -26.34
N THR A 6 -39.81 -52.52 -25.57
CA THR A 6 -39.84 -51.06 -25.40
C THR A 6 -38.56 -50.57 -24.70
N ILE A 7 -37.84 -49.59 -25.23
CA ILE A 7 -36.85 -48.81 -24.45
C ILE A 7 -37.05 -47.32 -24.73
N ALA A 8 -37.74 -46.67 -23.81
CA ALA A 8 -37.77 -45.23 -23.64
C ALA A 8 -36.40 -44.78 -23.08
N ILE A 9 -35.69 -43.92 -23.79
CA ILE A 9 -34.45 -43.31 -23.29
C ILE A 9 -34.84 -42.07 -22.50
N LEU A 10 -34.81 -42.23 -21.17
CA LEU A 10 -34.91 -41.18 -20.17
C LEU A 10 -33.63 -40.33 -20.24
N ALA A 11 -33.72 -39.11 -20.77
CA ALA A 11 -32.63 -38.15 -20.74
C ALA A 11 -32.48 -37.58 -19.32
N ILE A 12 -31.67 -38.23 -18.48
CA ILE A 12 -31.20 -37.66 -17.22
C ILE A 12 -30.04 -36.72 -17.56
N THR A 13 -30.32 -35.42 -17.62
CA THR A 13 -29.28 -34.38 -17.66
C THR A 13 -28.60 -34.32 -16.30
N VAL A 14 -27.41 -34.93 -16.18
CA VAL A 14 -26.50 -34.68 -15.07
C VAL A 14 -25.90 -33.29 -15.28
N VAL A 15 -26.46 -32.29 -14.60
CA VAL A 15 -25.78 -31.00 -14.39
C VAL A 15 -24.65 -31.30 -13.41
N ALA A 16 -23.45 -31.52 -13.93
CA ALA A 16 -22.24 -31.57 -13.12
C ALA A 16 -22.06 -30.18 -12.49
N LEU A 17 -22.42 -30.05 -11.21
CA LEU A 17 -21.98 -28.92 -10.40
C LEU A 17 -20.45 -28.98 -10.33
N LEU A 18 -19.80 -28.13 -11.13
CA LEU A 18 -18.42 -27.71 -10.92
C LEU A 18 -18.36 -26.99 -9.57
N HIS A 19 -18.28 -27.75 -8.48
CA HIS A 19 -17.70 -27.25 -7.25
C HIS A 19 -16.21 -27.13 -7.53
N SER A 20 -15.76 -25.90 -7.80
CA SER A 20 -14.35 -25.55 -7.73
C SER A 20 -13.87 -25.83 -6.30
N THR A 21 -13.24 -26.99 -6.09
CA THR A 21 -12.50 -27.25 -4.86
C THR A 21 -11.32 -26.29 -4.87
N ALA A 22 -11.36 -25.24 -4.05
CA ALA A 22 -10.20 -24.40 -3.82
C ALA A 22 -9.07 -25.31 -3.32
N ALA A 23 -7.98 -25.39 -4.08
CA ALA A 23 -6.81 -26.14 -3.67
C ALA A 23 -6.17 -25.44 -2.46
N GLN A 24 -5.88 -26.21 -1.41
CA GLN A 24 -5.14 -25.74 -0.24
C GLN A 24 -3.82 -25.08 -0.68
N GLN A 25 -3.66 -23.80 -0.38
CA GLN A 25 -2.45 -23.02 -0.67
C GLN A 25 -1.59 -22.83 0.57
N THR A 26 -0.30 -22.61 0.35
CA THR A 26 0.66 -22.30 1.40
C THR A 26 1.17 -20.88 1.20
N HIS A 27 0.98 -20.01 2.20
CA HIS A 27 1.43 -18.62 2.19
C HIS A 27 2.63 -18.46 3.12
N LEU A 28 3.78 -18.07 2.55
CA LEU A 28 4.96 -17.74 3.33
C LEU A 28 4.81 -16.32 3.90
N VAL A 29 4.61 -16.20 5.21
CA VAL A 29 4.36 -14.91 5.85
C VAL A 29 5.59 -14.03 5.77
N GLY A 30 5.44 -12.82 5.19
CA GLY A 30 6.54 -11.89 4.95
C GLY A 30 7.45 -12.27 3.76
N ASP A 31 7.07 -13.29 2.98
CA ASP A 31 7.79 -13.80 1.82
C ASP A 31 9.28 -14.09 2.13
N LYS A 32 10.21 -13.51 1.35
CA LYS A 32 11.65 -13.67 1.53
C LYS A 32 12.20 -13.08 2.84
N PHE A 33 11.44 -12.20 3.50
CA PHE A 33 11.84 -11.60 4.77
C PHE A 33 11.48 -12.49 5.97
N GLY A 34 10.51 -13.39 5.82
CA GLY A 34 10.04 -14.26 6.89
C GLY A 34 9.33 -13.50 8.01
N TRP A 35 9.26 -14.15 9.16
CA TRP A 35 8.71 -13.60 10.39
C TRP A 35 9.82 -12.95 11.21
N LEU A 36 9.76 -11.62 11.30
CA LEU A 36 10.62 -10.73 12.05
C LEU A 36 9.87 -9.50 12.58
N VAL A 37 10.42 -8.84 13.60
CA VAL A 37 9.96 -7.49 13.98
C VAL A 37 10.25 -6.55 12.81
N PRO A 38 9.23 -6.02 12.11
CA PRO A 38 9.49 -5.32 10.87
C PRO A 38 10.24 -4.01 11.15
N PRO A 39 11.30 -3.69 10.39
CA PRO A 39 11.99 -2.41 10.53
C PRO A 39 11.10 -1.19 10.21
N GLY A 40 9.89 -1.41 9.66
CA GLY A 40 8.84 -0.41 9.41
C GLY A 40 7.63 -0.46 10.36
N GLY A 41 7.73 -1.17 11.50
CA GLY A 41 6.65 -1.28 12.49
C GLY A 41 5.57 -2.33 12.16
N ALA A 42 4.52 -2.40 12.98
CA ALA A 42 3.51 -3.47 12.98
C ALA A 42 2.79 -3.69 11.63
N TYR A 43 2.76 -2.67 10.76
CA TYR A 43 1.95 -2.62 9.55
C TYR A 43 2.47 -3.46 8.36
N ALA A 44 3.69 -4.01 8.44
CA ALA A 44 4.26 -4.80 7.34
C ALA A 44 3.46 -6.08 7.03
N TYR A 45 2.98 -6.79 8.06
CA TYR A 45 2.23 -8.04 7.86
C TYR A 45 0.77 -7.79 7.46
N GLU A 46 0.20 -6.65 7.84
CA GLU A 46 -1.14 -6.24 7.39
C GLU A 46 -1.13 -5.97 5.89
N ALA A 47 -0.15 -5.19 5.40
CA ALA A 47 0.03 -4.95 3.98
C ALA A 47 0.35 -6.23 3.19
N TRP A 48 1.18 -7.11 3.76
CA TRP A 48 1.42 -8.44 3.17
C TRP A 48 0.12 -9.22 3.05
N ALA A 49 -0.69 -9.30 4.11
CA ALA A 49 -1.95 -10.04 4.12
C ALA A 49 -2.96 -9.52 3.08
N GLU A 50 -2.99 -8.21 2.82
CA GLU A 50 -3.85 -7.61 1.77
C GLU A 50 -3.46 -8.04 0.34
N THR A 51 -2.22 -8.49 0.11
CA THR A 51 -1.79 -9.02 -1.20
C THR A 51 -2.17 -10.48 -1.41
N GLN A 52 -2.62 -11.17 -0.36
CA GLN A 52 -2.94 -12.58 -0.40
C GLN A 52 -4.44 -12.77 -0.56
N THR A 53 -4.83 -13.85 -1.25
CA THR A 53 -6.20 -14.35 -1.21
C THR A 53 -6.18 -15.62 -0.38
N PHE A 54 -6.86 -15.60 0.77
CA PHE A 54 -6.93 -16.74 1.68
C PHE A 54 -8.22 -17.51 1.48
N ALA A 55 -8.13 -18.83 1.51
CA ALA A 55 -9.23 -19.78 1.55
C ALA A 55 -9.15 -20.65 2.81
N VAL A 56 -10.31 -21.20 3.21
CA VAL A 56 -10.36 -22.19 4.29
C VAL A 56 -9.54 -23.41 3.87
N GLY A 57 -8.65 -23.83 4.76
CA GLY A 57 -7.70 -24.91 4.53
C GLY A 57 -6.29 -24.43 4.18
N ASP A 58 -6.09 -23.16 3.80
CA ASP A 58 -4.75 -22.65 3.49
C ASP A 58 -3.82 -22.68 4.71
N ILE A 59 -2.51 -22.73 4.47
CA ILE A 59 -1.48 -22.83 5.50
C ILE A 59 -0.65 -21.56 5.51
N LEU A 60 -0.63 -20.85 6.64
CA LEU A 60 0.35 -19.80 6.92
C LEU A 60 1.63 -20.45 7.46
N VAL A 61 2.77 -20.14 6.84
CA VAL A 61 4.09 -20.60 7.25
C VAL A 61 4.91 -19.41 7.71
N PHE A 62 5.30 -19.44 8.98
CA PHE A 62 6.14 -18.43 9.60
C PHE A 62 7.55 -18.97 9.78
N ASN A 63 8.51 -18.37 9.08
CA ASN A 63 9.92 -18.69 9.17
C ASN A 63 10.63 -17.66 10.05
N PHE A 64 11.20 -18.09 11.17
CA PHE A 64 11.96 -17.23 12.09
C PHE A 64 13.16 -17.98 12.71
N THR A 65 14.01 -17.26 13.43
CA THR A 65 15.14 -17.85 14.17
C THR A 65 14.68 -18.38 15.53
N ASN A 66 14.90 -19.68 15.78
CA ASN A 66 14.57 -20.31 17.05
C ASN A 66 15.30 -19.63 18.22
N GLY A 67 14.59 -19.30 19.29
CA GLY A 67 15.15 -18.66 20.48
C GLY A 67 15.11 -17.13 20.44
N ASP A 68 15.00 -16.52 19.25
CA ASP A 68 14.87 -15.06 19.11
C ASP A 68 13.41 -14.62 18.95
N GLN A 69 12.58 -15.46 18.31
CA GLN A 69 11.20 -15.15 17.98
C GLN A 69 10.27 -16.35 18.14
N ASP A 70 8.99 -16.06 18.22
CA ASP A 70 7.90 -17.02 18.26
C ASP A 70 6.68 -16.50 17.46
N VAL A 71 5.66 -17.35 17.33
CA VAL A 71 4.37 -16.97 16.75
C VAL A 71 3.25 -17.46 17.66
N ALA A 72 2.38 -16.54 18.05
CA ALA A 72 1.19 -16.80 18.83
C ALA A 72 -0.09 -16.55 18.01
N ARG A 73 -0.99 -17.53 17.97
CA ARG A 73 -2.39 -17.31 17.56
C ARG A 73 -3.16 -16.77 18.75
N VAL A 74 -3.87 -15.66 18.59
CA VAL A 74 -4.56 -14.93 19.67
C VAL A 74 -6.01 -14.62 19.28
N THR A 75 -6.84 -14.21 20.26
CA THR A 75 -8.19 -13.70 19.97
C THR A 75 -8.13 -12.30 19.38
N LYS A 76 -9.24 -11.81 18.80
CA LYS A 76 -9.34 -10.44 18.27
C LYS A 76 -9.08 -9.38 19.34
N GLU A 77 -9.56 -9.60 20.55
CA GLU A 77 -9.38 -8.69 21.70
C GLU A 77 -7.93 -8.66 22.13
N ALA A 78 -7.28 -9.83 22.24
CA ALA A 78 -5.87 -9.95 22.57
C ALA A 78 -4.97 -9.34 21.48
N PHE A 79 -5.31 -9.53 20.20
CA PHE A 79 -4.65 -8.88 19.07
C PHE A 79 -4.74 -7.35 19.18
N THR A 80 -5.95 -6.82 19.37
CA THR A 80 -6.20 -5.36 19.47
C THR A 80 -5.50 -4.73 20.68
N ALA A 81 -5.41 -5.46 21.80
CA ALA A 81 -4.74 -5.02 23.01
C ALA A 81 -3.22 -5.29 23.02
N CYS A 82 -2.67 -5.91 21.98
CA CYS A 82 -1.28 -6.38 21.93
C CYS A 82 -0.91 -7.24 23.17
N ASN A 83 -1.80 -8.17 23.54
CA ASN A 83 -1.65 -9.02 24.73
C ASN A 83 -1.33 -10.46 24.31
N SER A 84 -0.18 -10.98 24.78
CA SER A 84 0.30 -12.33 24.51
C SER A 84 0.29 -13.26 25.74
N THR A 85 -0.29 -12.86 26.86
CA THR A 85 -0.22 -13.63 28.12
C THR A 85 -0.90 -14.99 28.01
N ASN A 86 -2.02 -15.08 27.28
CA ASN A 86 -2.80 -16.31 27.12
C ASN A 86 -3.14 -16.55 25.64
N PRO A 87 -2.18 -16.99 24.81
CA PRO A 87 -2.43 -17.22 23.40
C PRO A 87 -3.29 -18.48 23.21
N ILE A 88 -4.07 -18.51 22.14
CA ILE A 88 -4.80 -19.70 21.69
C ILE A 88 -3.80 -20.82 21.36
N THR A 89 -2.67 -20.47 20.75
CA THR A 89 -1.58 -21.40 20.43
C THR A 89 -0.28 -20.63 20.35
N LEU A 90 0.80 -21.19 20.87
CA LEU A 90 2.15 -20.63 20.79
C LEU A 90 3.09 -21.63 20.11
N LYS A 91 3.85 -21.18 19.12
CA LYS A 91 4.90 -21.97 18.47
C LYS A 91 6.23 -21.22 18.60
N THR A 92 7.18 -21.85 19.27
CA THR A 92 8.52 -21.30 19.53
C THR A 92 9.59 -21.93 18.63
N THR A 93 9.18 -22.82 17.72
CA THR A 93 10.06 -23.48 16.76
C THR A 93 9.63 -23.21 15.33
N SER A 94 10.61 -22.92 14.50
CA SER A 94 10.50 -22.61 13.08
C SER A 94 10.78 -23.85 12.21
N PRO A 95 10.08 -24.02 11.07
CA PRO A 95 8.96 -23.21 10.61
C PRO A 95 7.68 -23.49 11.42
N ALA A 96 6.97 -22.42 11.80
CA ALA A 96 5.68 -22.53 12.47
C ALA A 96 4.54 -22.48 11.45
N ASN A 97 3.74 -23.55 11.39
CA ASN A 97 2.63 -23.68 10.44
C ASN A 97 1.27 -23.53 11.15
N PHE A 98 0.37 -22.74 10.56
CA PHE A 98 -1.02 -22.59 11.01
C PHE A 98 -1.97 -22.80 9.83
N THR A 99 -2.93 -23.71 9.99
CA THR A 99 -4.01 -23.90 9.00
C THR A 99 -5.15 -22.93 9.27
N LEU A 100 -5.69 -22.33 8.21
CA LEU A 100 -6.84 -21.43 8.25
C LEU A 100 -8.13 -22.25 8.26
N ASP A 101 -8.52 -22.72 9.44
CA ASP A 101 -9.64 -23.68 9.59
C ASP A 101 -11.03 -23.03 9.54
N THR A 102 -11.13 -21.69 9.59
CA THR A 102 -12.40 -20.94 9.67
C THR A 102 -12.30 -19.60 8.95
N ILE A 103 -13.45 -19.11 8.44
CA ILE A 103 -13.56 -17.75 7.88
C ILE A 103 -13.67 -16.77 9.06
N GLY A 104 -12.68 -15.89 9.21
CA GLY A 104 -12.70 -14.80 10.19
C GLY A 104 -13.40 -13.55 9.65
N ASP A 105 -13.84 -12.65 10.55
CA ASP A 105 -14.38 -11.34 10.16
C ASP A 105 -13.30 -10.50 9.48
N PRO A 106 -13.60 -9.81 8.36
CA PRO A 106 -12.68 -8.83 7.80
C PRO A 106 -12.44 -7.69 8.79
N ALA A 107 -11.18 -7.26 8.93
CA ALA A 107 -10.84 -6.13 9.76
C ALA A 107 -11.59 -4.86 9.28
N PRO A 108 -12.30 -4.12 10.15
CA PRO A 108 -12.97 -2.90 9.74
C PRO A 108 -11.93 -1.83 9.36
N LYS A 109 -11.93 -1.38 8.10
CA LYS A 109 -11.16 -0.20 7.68
C LYS A 109 -11.90 1.06 8.14
N PRO A 110 -11.33 1.91 9.01
CA PRO A 110 -12.02 3.09 9.50
C PRO A 110 -12.40 4.02 8.34
N SER A 111 -13.67 4.43 8.29
CA SER A 111 -14.14 5.42 7.32
C SER A 111 -13.66 6.81 7.76
N PRO A 112 -13.03 7.62 6.89
CA PRO A 112 -12.43 8.87 7.30
C PRO A 112 -13.48 9.95 7.58
N ALA A 113 -13.28 10.73 8.66
CA ALA A 113 -14.05 11.94 8.90
C ALA A 113 -13.81 12.99 7.79
N PRO A 114 -14.79 13.87 7.50
CA PRO A 114 -14.60 14.94 6.52
C PRO A 114 -13.40 15.83 6.91
N ARG A 115 -12.43 15.98 5.98
CA ARG A 115 -11.27 16.86 6.16
C ARG A 115 -10.98 17.71 4.92
N GLY A 116 -10.26 18.81 5.10
CA GLY A 116 -9.69 19.61 4.01
C GLY A 116 -8.46 18.95 3.39
N PRO A 117 -7.96 19.42 2.22
CA PRO A 117 -6.78 18.86 1.57
C PRO A 117 -5.52 18.95 2.45
N VAL A 118 -4.65 17.96 2.35
CA VAL A 118 -3.33 17.94 3.00
C VAL A 118 -2.24 17.57 2.00
N THR A 119 -1.00 17.81 2.41
CA THR A 119 0.19 17.43 1.67
C THR A 119 0.87 16.27 2.39
N TYR A 120 1.12 15.18 1.66
CA TYR A 120 1.85 14.02 2.13
C TYR A 120 3.25 14.03 1.53
N VAL A 121 4.28 13.86 2.37
CA VAL A 121 5.65 13.71 1.88
C VAL A 121 5.94 12.22 1.78
N VAL A 122 6.15 11.72 0.57
CA VAL A 122 6.30 10.28 0.34
C VAL A 122 7.60 9.79 0.98
N GLY A 123 7.46 8.90 1.97
CA GLY A 123 8.57 8.30 2.71
C GLY A 123 9.10 9.10 3.90
N ASP A 124 8.39 10.14 4.35
CA ASP A 124 8.72 10.94 5.56
C ASP A 124 8.80 10.11 6.86
N ASP A 125 7.90 9.15 7.01
CA ASP A 125 7.84 8.25 8.17
C ASP A 125 8.56 6.91 7.91
N PHE A 126 9.36 6.81 6.84
CA PHE A 126 10.38 5.78 6.84
C PHE A 126 11.35 6.15 7.94
N GLY A 127 11.14 5.61 9.13
CA GLY A 127 12.14 5.61 10.18
C GLY A 127 13.38 4.87 9.67
N TRP A 128 14.18 5.53 8.84
CA TRP A 128 15.54 5.10 8.62
C TRP A 128 16.31 5.51 9.87
N ILE A 129 16.19 4.67 10.89
CA ILE A 129 17.42 4.21 11.48
C ILE A 129 18.11 3.51 10.31
N VAL A 130 19.20 4.08 9.81
CA VAL A 130 20.12 3.37 8.92
C VAL A 130 20.19 1.93 9.45
N PRO A 131 19.82 0.88 8.68
CA PRO A 131 19.66 -0.47 9.21
C PRO A 131 20.90 -0.82 10.02
N PRO A 132 20.73 -1.23 11.31
CA PRO A 132 21.56 -0.82 12.45
C PRO A 132 22.93 -0.32 12.01
N GLY A 133 22.95 0.91 11.50
CA GLY A 133 24.14 1.61 11.07
C GLY A 133 24.80 2.14 12.32
N GLU A 134 25.13 1.22 13.20
CA GLU A 134 25.98 1.45 14.33
C GLU A 134 27.29 1.97 13.75
N PHE A 135 27.56 3.28 13.91
CA PHE A 135 28.91 3.76 13.69
C PHE A 135 29.74 3.18 14.83
N ASN A 136 30.17 1.92 14.66
CA ASN A 136 31.05 1.24 15.58
C ASN A 136 32.45 1.78 15.37
N PHE A 137 32.89 2.59 16.31
CA PHE A 137 34.22 3.15 16.30
C PHE A 137 34.76 3.27 17.72
N THR A 138 36.06 3.10 17.87
CA THR A 138 36.72 3.18 19.17
C THR A 138 36.67 4.62 19.69
N THR A 139 36.01 4.83 20.83
CA THR A 139 36.00 6.12 21.54
C THR A 139 37.44 6.61 21.74
N GLY A 140 37.73 7.84 21.33
CA GLY A 140 39.07 8.42 21.42
C GLY A 140 39.91 8.30 20.14
N GLU A 141 39.69 7.31 19.27
CA GLU A 141 40.45 7.13 18.01
C GLU A 141 39.71 7.65 16.78
N GLN A 142 38.38 7.65 16.84
CA GLN A 142 37.50 7.96 15.71
C GLN A 142 36.36 8.87 16.18
N ASP A 143 35.65 9.44 15.22
CA ASP A 143 34.45 10.24 15.40
C ASP A 143 33.60 10.20 14.13
N VAL A 144 32.37 10.68 14.24
CA VAL A 144 31.47 10.88 13.11
C VAL A 144 30.73 12.20 13.28
N ALA A 145 30.74 13.03 12.24
CA ALA A 145 30.04 14.29 12.22
C ALA A 145 28.92 14.26 11.17
N ARG A 146 27.71 14.67 11.56
CA ARG A 146 26.68 15.06 10.60
C ARG A 146 26.98 16.46 10.08
N VAL A 147 27.12 16.59 8.76
CA VAL A 147 27.62 17.80 8.09
C VAL A 147 26.72 18.23 6.93
N THR A 148 26.94 19.43 6.41
CA THR A 148 26.30 19.89 5.16
C THR A 148 26.94 19.22 3.94
N LYS A 149 26.32 19.36 2.77
CA LYS A 149 26.87 18.85 1.51
C LYS A 149 28.23 19.47 1.20
N GLU A 150 28.36 20.76 1.42
CA GLU A 150 29.59 21.52 1.15
C GLU A 150 30.74 21.04 2.05
N ALA A 151 30.47 20.81 3.34
CA ALA A 151 31.43 20.25 4.28
C ALA A 151 31.79 18.79 3.97
N PHE A 152 30.84 18.01 3.45
CA PHE A 152 31.09 16.64 2.98
C PHE A 152 31.98 16.57 1.74
N GLU A 153 31.77 17.48 0.79
CA GLU A 153 32.57 17.55 -0.44
C GLU A 153 33.98 18.09 -0.17
N SER A 154 34.11 19.07 0.72
CA SER A 154 35.38 19.72 1.07
C SER A 154 36.14 19.05 2.21
N CYS A 155 35.53 18.09 2.92
CA CYS A 155 36.06 17.53 4.17
C CYS A 155 36.42 18.60 5.22
N ASN A 156 35.64 19.69 5.28
CA ASN A 156 35.91 20.82 6.15
C ASN A 156 34.68 21.18 7.00
N ILE A 157 34.83 21.10 8.33
CA ILE A 157 33.77 21.44 9.28
C ILE A 157 33.98 22.77 10.01
N SER A 158 35.09 23.47 9.77
CA SER A 158 35.51 24.67 10.52
C SER A 158 34.49 25.82 10.47
N ASN A 159 33.60 25.84 9.48
CA ASN A 159 32.58 26.87 9.29
C ASN A 159 31.14 26.32 9.37
N THR A 160 30.92 25.17 10.01
CA THR A 160 29.62 24.50 10.05
C THR A 160 29.12 24.24 11.47
N ASN A 161 27.79 24.31 11.67
CA ASN A 161 27.13 23.76 12.86
C ASN A 161 27.07 22.22 12.77
N ALA A 162 28.23 21.58 12.58
CA ALA A 162 28.32 20.13 12.50
C ALA A 162 27.97 19.50 13.85
N THR A 163 27.17 18.43 13.84
CA THR A 163 26.89 17.65 15.04
C THR A 163 27.89 16.51 15.09
N VAL A 164 28.89 16.60 15.97
CA VAL A 164 29.98 15.62 16.09
C VAL A 164 29.72 14.66 17.24
N ALA A 165 29.76 13.36 16.96
CA ALA A 165 29.75 12.31 17.97
C ALA A 165 31.17 11.73 18.12
N THR A 166 31.73 11.82 19.32
CA THR A 166 33.10 11.40 19.65
C THR A 166 33.16 10.08 20.44
N THR A 167 31.99 9.53 20.80
CA THR A 167 31.81 8.25 21.50
C THR A 167 31.00 7.30 20.64
N GLY A 168 31.49 6.06 20.49
CA GLY A 168 30.79 4.99 19.79
C GLY A 168 30.08 4.03 20.75
N PRO A 169 28.96 3.40 20.35
CA PRO A 169 28.26 3.61 19.08
C PRO A 169 27.48 4.94 19.06
N ALA A 170 27.49 5.62 17.89
CA ALA A 170 26.76 6.87 17.69
C ALA A 170 25.47 6.64 16.89
N TYR A 171 24.39 7.34 17.28
CA TYR A 171 23.08 7.26 16.64
C TYR A 171 22.63 8.63 16.15
N PHE A 172 22.22 8.71 14.89
CA PHE A 172 21.64 9.93 14.30
C PHE A 172 20.23 9.62 13.80
N LYS A 173 19.24 10.26 14.41
CA LYS A 173 17.85 10.14 13.97
C LYS A 173 17.63 11.03 12.73
N LEU A 174 17.13 10.44 11.65
CA LEU A 174 16.82 11.11 10.39
C LEU A 174 15.29 11.25 10.27
N GLU A 175 14.75 12.35 10.76
CA GLU A 175 13.29 12.56 10.87
C GLU A 175 12.67 13.27 9.66
N THR A 176 13.48 13.78 8.74
CA THR A 176 12.99 14.58 7.60
C THR A 176 13.54 14.04 6.29
N VAL A 177 12.72 13.92 5.25
CA VAL A 177 13.24 13.60 3.91
C VAL A 177 14.32 14.59 3.47
N GLY A 178 15.35 14.11 2.78
CA GLY A 178 16.49 14.94 2.40
C GLY A 178 17.79 14.16 2.26
N GLN A 179 18.86 14.88 1.94
CA GLN A 179 20.21 14.32 1.88
C GLN A 179 20.93 14.58 3.19
N TYR A 180 21.50 13.54 3.77
CA TYR A 180 22.27 13.59 4.99
C TYR A 180 23.70 13.15 4.71
N TYR A 181 24.65 13.89 5.25
CA TYR A 181 26.05 13.65 5.01
C TYR A 181 26.78 13.45 6.33
N PHE A 182 27.64 12.44 6.36
CA PHE A 182 28.44 12.07 7.50
C PHE A 182 29.89 11.95 7.07
N ILE A 183 30.80 12.44 7.91
CA ILE A 183 32.25 12.31 7.69
C ILE A 183 32.95 11.96 9.00
N GLY A 184 34.09 11.27 8.94
CA GLY A 184 35.05 11.23 10.04
C GLY A 184 35.84 12.53 10.07
N THR A 185 35.93 13.19 11.22
CA THR A 185 36.57 14.51 11.38
C THR A 185 37.99 14.43 11.95
N LYS A 186 38.40 13.26 12.45
CA LYS A 186 39.80 13.03 12.86
C LYS A 186 40.74 12.82 11.69
N ASP A 187 41.91 13.43 11.81
CA ASP A 187 43.03 13.32 10.86
C ASP A 187 42.57 13.57 9.42
N LYS A 188 43.11 12.80 8.46
CA LYS A 188 42.73 12.85 7.04
C LYS A 188 41.65 11.83 6.66
N ARG A 189 40.86 11.37 7.63
CA ARG A 189 39.96 10.21 7.43
C ARG A 189 38.87 10.50 6.41
N CYS A 190 38.30 11.71 6.40
CA CYS A 190 37.34 12.12 5.38
C CYS A 190 37.95 12.11 3.97
N GLU A 191 39.17 12.65 3.81
CA GLU A 191 39.89 12.69 2.55
C GLU A 191 40.31 11.29 2.07
N LEU A 192 40.52 10.36 3.01
CA LEU A 192 40.75 8.94 2.76
C LEU A 192 39.45 8.14 2.52
N GLY A 193 38.29 8.80 2.51
CA GLY A 193 37.01 8.20 2.11
C GLY A 193 36.11 7.75 3.26
N GLN A 194 36.44 8.04 4.53
CA GLN A 194 35.55 7.78 5.67
C GLN A 194 34.40 8.80 5.69
N LYS A 195 33.47 8.65 4.75
CA LYS A 195 32.29 9.50 4.57
C LYS A 195 31.10 8.70 4.05
N LEU A 196 29.89 9.07 4.47
CA LEU A 196 28.63 8.43 4.11
C LEU A 196 27.61 9.49 3.69
N ALA A 197 27.00 9.31 2.52
CA ALA A 197 25.85 10.10 2.08
C ALA A 197 24.60 9.21 2.12
N ILE A 198 23.55 9.70 2.77
CA ILE A 198 22.27 9.01 2.92
C ILE A 198 21.19 9.88 2.28
N ASN A 199 20.38 9.27 1.42
CA ASN A 199 19.22 9.95 0.83
C ASN A 199 17.95 9.39 1.48
N LEU A 200 17.18 10.25 2.10
CA LEU A 200 15.90 9.92 2.73
C LEU A 200 14.76 10.46 1.85
N GLY A 201 13.79 9.62 1.49
CA GLY A 201 12.65 10.00 0.66
C GLY A 201 12.29 8.93 -0.39
N TRP A 202 12.01 9.36 -1.63
CA TRP A 202 11.70 8.49 -2.76
C TRP A 202 12.97 7.85 -3.34
N ILE A 203 13.34 6.69 -2.80
CA ILE A 203 14.49 5.87 -3.19
C ILE A 203 14.10 4.40 -3.41
N VAL A 204 15.03 3.59 -3.90
CA VAL A 204 14.93 2.13 -3.80
C VAL A 204 14.99 1.72 -2.32
N PRO A 205 13.91 1.16 -1.75
CA PRO A 205 13.88 0.82 -0.34
C PRO A 205 14.64 -0.47 -0.05
N ALA A 206 15.06 -0.67 1.21
CA ALA A 206 15.66 -1.93 1.65
C ALA A 206 14.64 -3.08 1.66
N SER A 207 13.36 -2.74 1.85
CA SER A 207 12.22 -3.67 1.78
C SER A 207 11.29 -3.31 0.63
N GLY A 208 10.87 -4.32 -0.13
CA GLY A 208 9.96 -4.18 -1.27
C GLY A 208 8.57 -3.61 -0.91
N TYR A 209 8.23 -3.59 0.38
CA TYR A 209 6.93 -3.16 0.89
C TYR A 209 6.92 -1.77 1.51
N ALA A 210 8.07 -1.08 1.55
CA ALA A 210 8.21 0.17 2.28
C ALA A 210 7.10 1.19 1.93
N TYR A 211 6.91 1.53 0.66
CA TYR A 211 5.90 2.54 0.29
C TYR A 211 4.46 2.09 0.51
N ALA A 212 4.17 0.80 0.43
CA ALA A 212 2.86 0.27 0.80
C ALA A 212 2.61 0.46 2.31
N THR A 213 3.62 0.15 3.13
CA THR A 213 3.61 0.42 4.58
C THR A 213 3.44 1.92 4.87
N TRP A 214 4.14 2.78 4.14
CA TRP A 214 4.00 4.24 4.30
C TRP A 214 2.59 4.72 3.93
N ALA A 215 1.96 4.17 2.90
CA ALA A 215 0.61 4.56 2.49
C ALA A 215 -0.48 4.07 3.46
N TYR A 216 -0.19 3.01 4.23
CA TYR A 216 -1.16 2.36 5.09
C TYR A 216 -1.65 3.28 6.22
N GLY A 217 -2.95 3.20 6.54
CA GLY A 217 -3.62 4.08 7.50
C GLY A 217 -3.80 5.53 7.04
N LYS A 218 -3.14 5.97 5.95
CA LYS A 218 -3.34 7.29 5.37
C LYS A 218 -4.60 7.29 4.51
N THR A 219 -5.35 8.39 4.58
CA THR A 219 -6.53 8.61 3.74
C THR A 219 -6.22 9.69 2.72
N PHE A 220 -6.23 9.31 1.45
CA PHE A 220 -6.08 10.22 0.33
C PHE A 220 -7.46 10.63 -0.18
N ILE A 221 -7.71 11.93 -0.26
CA ILE A 221 -8.93 12.52 -0.81
C ILE A 221 -8.60 13.41 -2.01
N VAL A 222 -9.58 13.62 -2.90
CA VAL A 222 -9.43 14.58 -4.00
C VAL A 222 -9.07 15.97 -3.45
N GLY A 223 -7.98 16.53 -3.98
CA GLY A 223 -7.38 17.80 -3.58
C GLY A 223 -6.10 17.65 -2.76
N ASP A 224 -5.82 16.49 -2.19
CA ASP A 224 -4.54 16.23 -1.52
C ASP A 224 -3.35 16.30 -2.49
N THR A 225 -2.14 16.49 -1.95
CA THR A 225 -0.91 16.54 -2.73
C THR A 225 0.10 15.52 -2.22
N LEU A 226 0.71 14.74 -3.12
CA LEU A 226 1.90 13.95 -2.83
C LEU A 226 3.17 14.75 -3.17
N VAL A 227 4.16 14.70 -2.29
CA VAL A 227 5.48 15.31 -2.51
C VAL A 227 6.52 14.23 -2.49
N PHE A 228 7.17 14.03 -3.63
CA PHE A 228 8.30 13.11 -3.75
C PHE A 228 9.60 13.91 -3.72
N ASN A 229 10.45 13.58 -2.75
CA ASN A 229 11.79 14.14 -2.63
C ASN A 229 12.81 13.07 -2.98
N PHE A 230 13.71 13.41 -3.90
CA PHE A 230 14.80 12.54 -4.32
C PHE A 230 15.99 13.35 -4.84
N VAL A 231 17.11 12.68 -5.08
CA VAL A 231 18.29 13.31 -5.68
C VAL A 231 18.12 13.31 -7.20
N ASN A 232 18.16 14.50 -7.78
CA ASN A 232 18.08 14.68 -9.22
C ASN A 232 19.08 13.78 -9.95
N ASP A 233 18.67 13.27 -11.11
CA ASP A 233 19.48 12.45 -12.00
C ASP A 233 19.83 11.05 -11.44
N THR A 234 19.36 10.70 -10.24
CA THR A 234 19.47 9.35 -9.66
C THR A 234 18.13 8.63 -9.51
N GLN A 235 17.05 9.39 -9.43
CA GLN A 235 15.68 8.90 -9.26
C GLN A 235 14.74 9.77 -10.11
N ASP A 236 13.56 9.24 -10.39
CA ASP A 236 12.44 9.98 -10.94
C ASP A 236 11.12 9.48 -10.34
N VAL A 237 10.03 10.14 -10.72
CA VAL A 237 8.67 9.70 -10.41
C VAL A 237 7.88 9.59 -11.70
N ALA A 238 7.41 8.39 -11.99
CA ALA A 238 6.52 8.07 -13.09
C ALA A 238 5.12 7.80 -12.57
N VAL A 239 4.11 8.44 -13.17
CA VAL A 239 2.69 8.10 -12.99
C VAL A 239 2.34 7.05 -14.02
N VAL A 240 1.85 5.89 -13.58
CA VAL A 240 1.69 4.72 -14.43
C VAL A 240 0.29 4.10 -14.30
N THR A 241 -0.07 3.25 -15.25
CA THR A 241 -1.27 2.40 -15.14
C THR A 241 -1.05 1.27 -14.13
N LYS A 242 -2.16 0.65 -13.67
CA LYS A 242 -2.10 -0.53 -12.78
C LYS A 242 -1.24 -1.66 -13.34
N SER A 243 -1.44 -2.01 -14.62
CA SER A 243 -0.68 -3.06 -15.29
C SER A 243 0.82 -2.74 -15.36
N ALA A 244 1.17 -1.49 -15.66
CA ALA A 244 2.56 -1.04 -15.69
C ALA A 244 3.21 -1.08 -14.29
N TYR A 245 2.46 -0.69 -13.26
CA TYR A 245 2.87 -0.81 -11.86
C TYR A 245 3.11 -2.27 -11.45
N GLU A 246 2.16 -3.17 -11.70
CA GLU A 246 2.25 -4.59 -11.33
C GLU A 246 3.43 -5.29 -11.99
N ASN A 247 3.64 -5.03 -13.28
CA ASN A 247 4.69 -5.67 -14.07
C ASN A 247 6.03 -4.92 -14.04
N CYS A 248 6.11 -3.79 -13.32
CA CYS A 248 7.27 -2.90 -13.31
C CYS A 248 7.78 -2.56 -14.70
N THR A 249 6.85 -2.15 -15.58
CA THR A 249 7.17 -1.67 -16.92
C THR A 249 6.97 -0.17 -17.00
N THR A 250 7.70 0.46 -17.91
CA THR A 250 7.58 1.89 -18.22
C THR A 250 6.72 2.14 -19.45
N ASN A 251 6.24 1.07 -20.09
CA ASN A 251 5.27 1.13 -21.17
C ASN A 251 3.95 1.70 -20.64
N ASN A 252 3.38 2.69 -21.31
CA ASN A 252 2.17 3.40 -20.87
C ASN A 252 2.35 4.24 -19.59
N THR A 253 3.52 4.85 -19.43
CA THR A 253 3.72 5.92 -18.44
C THR A 253 2.95 7.16 -18.87
N THR A 254 2.13 7.70 -17.97
CA THR A 254 1.29 8.89 -18.23
C THR A 254 2.08 10.19 -18.04
N ALA A 255 3.00 10.21 -17.08
CA ALA A 255 3.88 11.35 -16.82
C ALA A 255 5.17 10.89 -16.14
N VAL A 256 6.29 11.55 -16.43
CA VAL A 256 7.59 11.34 -15.76
C VAL A 256 8.11 12.68 -15.26
N TYR A 257 8.52 12.72 -14.00
CA TYR A 257 9.09 13.88 -13.34
C TYR A 257 10.50 13.57 -12.87
N THR A 258 11.49 14.25 -13.45
CA THR A 258 12.92 13.98 -13.24
C THR A 258 13.60 14.97 -12.31
N LYS A 259 12.88 16.00 -11.83
CA LYS A 259 13.41 17.04 -10.95
C LYS A 259 12.62 17.12 -9.65
N SER A 260 13.34 16.98 -8.55
CA SER A 260 12.86 17.06 -7.18
C SER A 260 12.85 18.52 -6.68
N PRO A 261 11.89 18.91 -5.82
CA PRO A 261 10.76 18.11 -5.34
C PRO A 261 9.63 18.01 -6.37
N VAL A 262 9.06 16.81 -6.53
CA VAL A 262 7.89 16.61 -7.40
C VAL A 262 6.63 16.74 -6.56
N ARG A 263 5.71 17.62 -6.97
CA ARG A 263 4.40 17.83 -6.31
C ARG A 263 3.29 17.36 -7.23
N ILE A 264 2.55 16.33 -6.81
CA ILE A 264 1.44 15.75 -7.60
C ILE A 264 0.13 16.00 -6.86
N LEU A 265 -0.75 16.79 -7.48
CA LEU A 265 -2.12 17.02 -7.00
C LEU A 265 -2.99 15.80 -7.35
N LEU A 266 -3.68 15.25 -6.35
CA LEU A 266 -4.64 14.15 -6.51
C LEU A 266 -5.99 14.73 -6.94
N ASN A 267 -6.20 14.90 -8.24
CA ASN A 267 -7.37 15.58 -8.81
C ASN A 267 -8.56 14.65 -9.13
N THR A 268 -8.34 13.33 -9.16
CA THR A 268 -9.37 12.33 -9.45
C THR A 268 -9.44 11.29 -8.33
N SER A 269 -10.66 10.79 -8.07
CA SER A 269 -10.86 9.62 -7.23
C SER A 269 -10.50 8.34 -7.97
N GLY A 270 -10.16 7.28 -7.23
CA GLY A 270 -9.79 5.97 -7.77
C GLY A 270 -8.35 5.61 -7.43
N GLU A 271 -7.87 4.53 -8.05
CA GLU A 271 -6.50 4.04 -7.87
C GLU A 271 -5.49 4.93 -8.61
N HIS A 272 -4.38 5.27 -7.94
CA HIS A 272 -3.25 5.99 -8.52
C HIS A 272 -1.96 5.20 -8.26
N PHE A 273 -1.11 5.10 -9.29
CA PHE A 273 0.12 4.29 -9.23
C PHE A 273 1.33 5.13 -9.63
N PHE A 274 2.39 4.99 -8.83
CA PHE A 274 3.64 5.72 -8.99
C PHE A 274 4.82 4.75 -8.95
N THR A 275 5.85 5.00 -9.75
CA THR A 275 7.06 4.18 -9.79
C THR A 275 8.27 4.99 -10.24
N SER A 276 9.45 4.38 -10.27
CA SER A 276 10.65 4.92 -10.92
C SER A 276 10.87 4.25 -12.28
N THR A 277 11.29 5.02 -13.30
CA THR A 277 11.65 4.49 -14.63
C THR A 277 13.07 3.95 -14.70
N TYR A 278 13.88 4.22 -13.67
CA TYR A 278 15.24 3.73 -13.60
C TYR A 278 15.27 2.20 -13.51
N TYR A 279 16.28 1.62 -14.18
CA TYR A 279 16.41 0.18 -14.31
C TYR A 279 16.36 -0.54 -12.95
N ARG A 280 15.44 -1.51 -12.82
CA ARG A 280 15.16 -2.33 -11.62
C ARG A 280 14.66 -1.59 -10.39
N HIS A 281 14.56 -0.26 -10.37
CA HIS A 281 14.12 0.46 -9.18
C HIS A 281 12.70 0.06 -8.73
N CYS A 282 11.75 0.00 -9.68
CA CYS A 282 10.40 -0.51 -9.42
C CYS A 282 10.41 -1.93 -8.84
N ALA A 283 11.16 -2.85 -9.48
CA ALA A 283 11.22 -4.26 -9.09
C ALA A 283 11.88 -4.47 -7.72
N LEU A 284 12.72 -3.52 -7.30
CA LEU A 284 13.33 -3.50 -5.97
C LEU A 284 12.46 -2.78 -4.92
N GLY A 285 11.25 -2.35 -5.29
CA GLY A 285 10.26 -1.80 -4.35
C GLY A 285 10.04 -0.30 -4.42
N GLN A 286 10.68 0.43 -5.34
CA GLN A 286 10.42 1.87 -5.52
C GLN A 286 9.13 2.12 -6.31
N LYS A 287 8.00 1.79 -5.70
CA LYS A 287 6.68 1.86 -6.29
C LYS A 287 5.64 2.12 -5.19
N LEU A 288 4.66 2.96 -5.47
CA LEU A 288 3.58 3.35 -4.56
C LEU A 288 2.23 3.19 -5.27
N ALA A 289 1.28 2.51 -4.61
CA ALA A 289 -0.12 2.49 -5.01
C ALA A 289 -0.95 3.13 -3.90
N ILE A 290 -1.89 4.00 -4.27
CA ILE A 290 -2.86 4.59 -3.35
C ILE A 290 -4.26 4.56 -3.95
N ASN A 291 -5.27 4.66 -3.10
CA ASN A 291 -6.66 4.86 -3.53
C ASN A 291 -7.17 6.18 -2.99
N VAL A 292 -7.65 7.04 -3.90
CA VAL A 292 -8.12 8.40 -3.59
C VAL A 292 -9.64 8.39 -3.55
N THR A 293 -10.24 8.83 -2.44
CA THR A 293 -11.69 8.93 -2.34
C THR A 293 -12.18 10.30 -2.82
N ALA A 294 -13.40 10.33 -3.36
CA ALA A 294 -14.03 11.58 -3.75
C ALA A 294 -14.23 12.47 -2.52
N ARG A 295 -14.02 13.77 -2.69
CA ARG A 295 -14.30 14.73 -1.63
C ARG A 295 -15.81 14.87 -1.48
N SER A 296 -16.35 14.43 -0.33
CA SER A 296 -17.73 14.73 0.05
C SER A 296 -17.84 16.24 0.31
N THR A 297 -18.28 17.00 -0.68
CA THR A 297 -18.78 18.35 -0.46
C THR A 297 -20.14 18.22 0.20
N ALA A 298 -20.16 18.05 1.51
CA ALA A 298 -21.39 18.25 2.27
C ALA A 298 -21.76 19.73 2.19
N THR A 299 -22.45 20.11 1.11
CA THR A 299 -23.19 21.35 1.07
C THR A 299 -24.33 21.18 2.07
N SER A 300 -24.17 21.76 3.26
CA SER A 300 -25.27 21.86 4.21
C SER A 300 -26.45 22.50 3.47
N PRO A 301 -27.65 21.90 3.44
CA PRO A 301 -28.81 22.57 2.88
C PRO A 301 -29.07 23.78 3.78
N SER A 302 -28.76 24.97 3.27
CA SER A 302 -29.22 26.22 3.88
C SER A 302 -30.73 26.30 3.68
N GLY A 303 -31.45 25.58 4.53
CA GLY A 303 -32.89 25.66 4.69
C GLY A 303 -33.19 26.40 5.99
N SER A 304 -33.24 27.72 5.92
CA SER A 304 -33.92 28.53 6.94
C SER A 304 -34.82 29.52 6.21
N VAL A 305 -35.99 29.04 5.79
CA VAL A 305 -37.12 29.92 5.56
C VAL A 305 -37.76 30.13 6.92
N ALA A 306 -37.78 31.37 7.37
CA ALA A 306 -38.37 31.79 8.64
C ALA A 306 -39.89 31.49 8.69
N PRO A 307 -40.46 31.17 9.87
CA PRO A 307 -41.89 30.96 10.00
C PRO A 307 -42.61 32.32 10.05
N SER A 308 -43.58 32.52 9.17
CA SER A 308 -44.55 33.61 9.25
C SER A 308 -45.95 33.03 9.49
N SER A 309 -46.61 33.48 10.55
CA SER A 309 -48.03 33.27 10.86
C SER A 309 -48.59 34.60 11.36
N PRO A 310 -49.92 34.86 11.37
CA PRO A 310 -50.99 34.36 10.48
C PRO A 310 -51.87 35.52 9.96
N THR A 311 -52.63 35.33 8.87
CA THR A 311 -53.89 36.08 8.70
C THR A 311 -54.97 35.29 7.97
N THR A 312 -56.18 35.42 8.49
CA THR A 312 -57.47 34.82 8.11
C THR A 312 -58.16 35.59 6.98
N SER A 313 -58.77 34.90 6.00
CA SER A 313 -60.08 35.21 5.37
C SER A 313 -60.32 34.28 4.17
N THR A 314 -61.29 33.37 4.21
CA THR A 314 -62.71 33.44 3.73
C THR A 314 -62.92 33.75 2.24
N GLY A 315 -63.41 32.74 1.49
CA GLY A 315 -64.49 32.94 0.51
C GLY A 315 -64.23 32.66 -0.99
N GLY A 316 -64.75 31.52 -1.48
CA GLY A 316 -65.54 31.49 -2.74
C GLY A 316 -64.84 31.23 -4.09
N PRO A 317 -65.59 30.84 -5.16
CA PRO A 317 -65.34 29.60 -5.89
C PRO A 317 -65.17 29.72 -7.44
N GLY A 318 -64.78 28.62 -8.08
CA GLY A 318 -64.88 28.37 -9.54
C GLY A 318 -63.52 28.20 -10.24
N SER A 319 -63.30 27.36 -11.26
CA SER A 319 -64.14 26.46 -12.05
C SER A 319 -63.22 25.53 -12.86
N ALA A 320 -63.62 24.26 -13.02
CA ALA A 320 -63.50 23.39 -14.22
C ALA A 320 -62.11 23.03 -14.86
N PRO A 321 -62.04 21.91 -15.63
CA PRO A 321 -60.89 21.00 -15.63
C PRO A 321 -60.17 20.75 -16.98
N ALA A 322 -59.05 20.00 -16.90
CA ALA A 322 -58.48 19.05 -17.88
C ALA A 322 -57.82 19.62 -19.17
N PRO A 323 -56.99 18.86 -19.94
CA PRO A 323 -56.73 17.42 -19.87
C PRO A 323 -55.26 16.93 -20.00
N PHE A 324 -55.16 15.64 -19.77
CA PHE A 324 -54.12 14.67 -20.09
C PHE A 324 -53.35 14.86 -21.40
N SER A 325 -52.08 14.44 -21.43
CA SER A 325 -51.54 13.70 -22.58
C SER A 325 -50.44 12.73 -22.17
N SER A 326 -50.77 11.46 -22.31
CA SER A 326 -49.90 10.29 -22.34
C SER A 326 -49.21 10.14 -23.71
N ALA A 327 -47.94 9.69 -23.75
CA ALA A 327 -47.41 8.87 -24.85
C ALA A 327 -46.01 8.28 -24.51
N PRO A 328 -45.61 7.16 -25.15
CA PRO A 328 -44.86 6.08 -24.50
C PRO A 328 -43.51 5.68 -25.15
N SER A 329 -42.82 4.76 -24.47
CA SER A 329 -41.98 3.63 -24.92
C SER A 329 -40.90 3.82 -26.01
N LYS A 330 -39.69 3.28 -25.74
CA LYS A 330 -39.11 2.18 -26.55
C LYS A 330 -38.18 1.28 -25.73
N ILE A 331 -38.43 -0.02 -25.90
CA ILE A 331 -37.63 -1.18 -25.53
C ILE A 331 -36.51 -1.35 -26.57
N GLY A 332 -35.29 -1.60 -26.13
CA GLY A 332 -34.17 -2.01 -26.97
C GLY A 332 -33.50 -3.26 -26.40
N SER A 333 -33.92 -4.42 -26.90
CA SER A 333 -33.29 -5.72 -26.65
C SER A 333 -32.03 -5.84 -27.52
N GLY A 334 -30.87 -6.05 -26.89
CA GLY A 334 -29.59 -6.28 -27.56
C GLY A 334 -29.03 -7.64 -27.17
N HIS A 335 -29.21 -8.62 -28.06
CA HIS A 335 -28.53 -9.91 -28.03
C HIS A 335 -27.02 -9.73 -28.21
N PHE A 336 -26.21 -10.33 -27.34
CA PHE A 336 -24.78 -10.52 -27.56
C PHE A 336 -24.49 -12.02 -27.70
N THR A 337 -24.15 -12.42 -28.92
CA THR A 337 -23.71 -13.78 -29.27
C THR A 337 -22.25 -13.98 -28.85
N PHE A 338 -21.97 -15.00 -28.04
CA PHE A 338 -20.62 -15.47 -27.73
C PHE A 338 -20.03 -16.20 -28.94
N VAL A 339 -18.86 -15.75 -29.41
CA VAL A 339 -18.00 -16.48 -30.36
C VAL A 339 -16.93 -17.20 -29.54
N LEU A 340 -16.96 -18.54 -29.57
CA LEU A 340 -15.92 -19.41 -29.03
C LEU A 340 -14.81 -19.55 -30.08
N ILE A 341 -13.61 -19.08 -29.77
CA ILE A 341 -12.40 -19.39 -30.56
C ILE A 341 -11.72 -20.58 -29.90
N SER A 342 -11.71 -21.70 -30.61
CA SER A 342 -10.92 -22.89 -30.33
C SER A 342 -9.51 -22.68 -30.89
N MET A 343 -8.46 -22.76 -30.06
CA MET A 343 -7.10 -22.98 -30.53
C MET A 343 -6.63 -24.35 -30.04
N ALA A 344 -6.49 -25.25 -31.01
CA ALA A 344 -5.89 -26.56 -30.87
C ALA A 344 -4.39 -26.44 -30.57
N ALA A 345 -3.94 -27.21 -29.57
CA ALA A 345 -2.53 -27.49 -29.36
C ALA A 345 -2.05 -28.47 -30.44
N PHE A 346 -1.02 -28.10 -31.18
CA PHE A 346 -0.23 -29.02 -31.97
C PHE A 346 1.12 -29.24 -31.29
N PHE A 347 1.31 -30.46 -30.80
CA PHE A 347 2.63 -31.02 -30.52
C PHE A 347 3.31 -31.36 -31.84
N PHE A 348 4.51 -30.84 -32.09
CA PHE A 348 5.53 -31.54 -32.86
C PHE A 348 6.94 -31.13 -32.42
N TYR A 349 7.67 -32.17 -32.00
CA TYR A 349 9.11 -32.34 -31.78
C TYR A 349 9.81 -31.57 -30.67
#